data_AF-A0A8F1NIW7-F1
#
_entry.id   AF-A0A8F1NIW7-F1
#
_cell.length_a   1.000
_cell.length_b   1.000
_cell.length_c   1.000
_cell.angle_alpha   90.00
_cell.angle_beta   90.00
_cell.angle_gamma   90.00
#
_symmetry.space_group_name_H-M   'P 1'
#
loop_
_entity.id
_entity.type
_entity.pdbx_description
1 polymer ?
#
loop_
_entity_poly.entity_id
_entity_poly.type
_entity_poly.pdbx_seq_one_letter_code
_entity_poly.pdbx_strand_id
1 'polypeptide(L)'
;WFVRLYHSFGVSFYFFFMFLHIMKGMWYSSNHLPWSWYSGVVIFVLSIATAFVGYVLPDGQMSFWGATVIGGLLKFFGKTNVLIFGGQTVGPET
;
A
#
# COMPACT_ATOMS: atom_id res chain seq x y z
N TRP A 1 0.55 22.08 9.70
CA TRP A 1 1.04 21.05 10.64
C TRP A 1 -0.08 20.08 11.04
N PHE A 2 -1.23 20.58 11.52
CA PHE A 2 -2.38 19.77 11.94
C PHE A 2 -2.85 18.76 10.87
N VAL A 3 -3.12 19.23 9.64
CA VAL A 3 -3.58 18.37 8.54
C VAL A 3 -2.57 17.26 8.20
N ARG A 4 -1.27 17.56 8.22
CA ARG A 4 -0.21 16.58 7.94
C ARG A 4 -0.18 15.48 9.00
N LEU A 5 -0.24 15.85 10.28
CA LEU A 5 -0.27 14.87 11.37
C LEU A 5 -1.56 14.05 11.34
N TYR A 6 -2.71 14.70 11.17
CA TYR A 6 -3.99 14.02 11.06
C TYR A 6 -3.98 13.01 9.91
N HIS A 7 -3.44 13.38 8.74
CA HIS A 7 -3.32 12.48 7.60
C HIS A 7 -2.38 11.30 7.91
N SER A 8 -1.19 11.54 8.49
CA SER A 8 -0.26 10.46 8.85
C SER A 8 -0.82 9.50 9.90
N PHE A 9 -1.47 10.01 10.97
CA PHE A 9 -2.13 9.16 11.96
C PHE A 9 -3.37 8.47 11.38
N GLY A 10 -4.09 9.15 10.49
CA GLY A 10 -5.29 8.64 9.82
C GLY A 10 -5.03 7.37 9.00
N VAL A 11 -3.88 7.27 8.34
CA VAL A 11 -3.49 6.05 7.61
C VAL A 11 -3.39 4.85 8.55
N SER A 12 -2.75 5.01 9.72
CA SER A 12 -2.65 3.93 10.71
C SER A 12 -4.01 3.51 11.25
N PHE A 13 -4.90 4.47 11.54
CA PHE A 13 -6.27 4.16 11.97
C PHE A 13 -7.08 3.45 10.88
N TYR A 14 -6.93 3.85 9.62
CA TYR A 14 -7.60 3.21 8.50
C TYR A 14 -7.25 1.71 8.42
N PHE A 15 -5.96 1.35 8.47
CA PHE A 15 -5.56 -0.06 8.45
C PHE A 15 -5.98 -0.82 9.69
N PHE A 16 -5.96 -0.19 10.86
CA PHE A 16 -6.47 -0.81 12.09
C PHE A 16 -7.94 -1.24 11.93
N PHE A 17 -8.82 -0.34 11.47
CA PHE A 17 -10.23 -0.69 11.23
C PHE A 17 -10.41 -1.68 10.07
N MET A 18 -9.59 -1.58 9.02
CA MET A 18 -9.62 -2.52 7.90
C MET A 18 -9.30 -3.95 8.35
N PHE A 19 -8.26 -4.14 9.18
CA PHE A 19 -7.94 -5.45 9.72
C PHE A 19 -9.06 -6.00 10.61
N LEU A 20 -9.66 -5.17 11.47
CA LEU A 20 -10.83 -5.58 12.26
C LEU A 20 -12.02 -5.97 11.37
N HIS A 21 -12.25 -5.25 10.26
CA HIS A 21 -13.30 -5.58 9.30
C HIS A 21 -13.09 -6.94 8.62
N ILE A 22 -11.85 -7.22 8.18
CA ILE A 22 -11.47 -8.50 7.58
C ILE A 22 -11.63 -9.63 8.60
N MET A 23 -11.12 -9.44 9.83
CA MET A 23 -11.24 -10.42 10.91
C MET A 23 -12.70 -10.76 11.22
N LYS A 24 -13.57 -9.75 11.30
CA LYS A 24 -15.02 -9.94 11.47
C LYS A 24 -15.61 -10.79 10.33
N GLY A 25 -15.25 -10.48 9.09
CA GLY A 25 -15.74 -11.22 7.92
C GLY A 25 -15.32 -12.70 7.95
N MET A 26 -14.08 -12.98 8.35
CA MET A 26 -13.59 -14.35 8.51
C MET A 26 -14.29 -15.10 9.64
N TRP A 27 -14.56 -14.43 10.77
CA TRP A 27 -15.21 -15.06 11.92
C TRP A 27 -16.66 -15.49 11.64
N TYR A 28 -17.43 -14.67 10.91
CA TYR A 28 -18.85 -14.95 10.66
C TYR A 28 -19.14 -15.65 9.32
N SER A 29 -18.25 -15.57 8.32
CA SER A 29 -18.54 -15.97 6.94
C SER A 29 -17.51 -16.91 6.32
N SER A 30 -16.89 -17.79 7.11
CA SER A 30 -15.81 -18.70 6.62
C SER A 30 -16.25 -19.61 5.47
N ASN A 31 -17.49 -20.11 5.47
CA ASN A 31 -17.96 -21.12 4.51
C ASN A 31 -18.59 -20.57 3.23
N HIS A 32 -18.96 -19.29 3.21
CA HIS A 32 -19.56 -18.65 2.03
C HIS A 32 -19.01 -17.24 1.89
N LEU A 33 -18.26 -17.00 0.82
CA LEU A 33 -17.69 -15.69 0.51
C LEU A 33 -18.52 -15.02 -0.59
N PRO A 34 -19.38 -14.04 -0.25
CA PRO A 34 -20.19 -13.34 -1.24
C PRO A 34 -19.32 -12.44 -2.14
N TRP A 35 -19.89 -11.94 -3.24
CA TRP A 35 -19.21 -10.98 -4.14
C TRP A 35 -18.62 -9.76 -3.41
N SER A 36 -19.27 -9.31 -2.33
CA SER A 36 -18.77 -8.20 -1.50
C SER A 36 -17.42 -8.51 -0.84
N TRP A 37 -17.12 -9.77 -0.53
CA TRP A 37 -15.82 -10.20 -0.03
C TRP A 37 -14.71 -9.96 -1.05
N TYR A 38 -14.93 -10.38 -2.30
CA TYR A 38 -13.97 -10.17 -3.38
C TYR A 38 -13.73 -8.69 -3.66
N SER A 39 -14.80 -7.86 -3.67
CA SER A 39 -14.61 -6.40 -3.76
C SER A 39 -13.85 -5.83 -2.57
N GLY A 40 -14.05 -6.36 -1.36
CA GLY A 40 -13.31 -5.97 -0.17
C GLY A 40 -11.80 -6.27 -0.28
N VAL A 41 -11.45 -7.44 -0.81
CA VAL A 41 -10.05 -7.81 -1.09
C VAL A 41 -9.42 -6.86 -2.11
N VAL A 42 -10.13 -6.50 -3.18
CA VAL A 42 -9.65 -5.52 -4.17
C VAL A 42 -9.40 -4.17 -3.51
N ILE A 43 -10.34 -3.68 -2.69
CA ILE A 43 -10.18 -2.42 -1.95
C ILE A 43 -8.97 -2.48 -1.01
N PHE A 44 -8.76 -3.61 -0.33
CA PHE A 44 -7.61 -3.80 0.56
C PHE A 44 -6.28 -3.69 -0.19
N VAL A 45 -6.15 -4.37 -1.34
CA VAL A 45 -4.93 -4.31 -2.17
C VAL A 45 -4.67 -2.90 -2.69
N LEU A 46 -5.71 -2.22 -3.21
CA LEU A 46 -5.59 -0.83 -3.66
C LEU A 46 -5.22 0.13 -2.53
N SER A 47 -5.70 -0.13 -1.32
CA SER A 47 -5.38 0.68 -0.14
C SER A 47 -3.91 0.55 0.27
N ILE A 48 -3.35 -0.66 0.22
CA ILE A 48 -1.91 -0.89 0.46
C ILE A 48 -1.08 -0.12 -0.57
N ALA A 49 -1.44 -0.23 -1.86
CA ALA A 49 -0.74 0.49 -2.92
C ALA A 49 -0.78 2.01 -2.71
N THR A 50 -1.96 2.56 -2.40
CA THR A 50 -2.16 3.99 -2.13
C THR A 50 -1.33 4.46 -0.93
N ALA A 51 -1.34 3.71 0.17
CA ALA A 51 -0.58 4.05 1.36
C ALA A 51 0.93 3.99 1.13
N PHE A 52 1.40 3.03 0.33
CA PHE A 52 2.80 2.94 -0.04
C PHE A 52 3.24 4.12 -0.91
N VAL A 53 2.50 4.46 -1.96
CA VAL A 53 2.81 5.64 -2.79
C VAL A 53 2.80 6.91 -1.93
N GLY A 54 1.78 7.08 -1.07
CA GLY A 54 1.71 8.21 -0.13
C GLY A 54 2.91 8.31 0.82
N TYR A 55 3.50 7.18 1.22
CA TYR A 55 4.70 7.13 2.05
C TYR A 55 5.96 7.56 1.29
N VAL A 56 5.99 7.44 -0.04
CA VAL A 56 7.12 7.84 -0.90
C VAL A 56 7.22 9.37 -1.05
N LEU A 57 6.10 10.09 -1.04
CA LEU A 57 6.04 11.54 -1.35
C LEU A 57 6.91 12.47 -0.49
N PRO A 58 7.08 12.28 0.83
CA PRO A 58 7.87 13.19 1.65
C PRO A 58 9.39 13.09 1.42
N ASP A 59 9.86 12.10 0.63
CA ASP A 59 11.26 11.86 0.25
C ASP A 59 12.25 11.83 1.44
N GLY A 60 11.84 11.18 2.54
CA GLY A 60 12.71 10.92 3.68
C GLY A 60 13.62 9.71 3.47
N GLN A 61 14.66 9.54 4.29
CA GLN A 61 15.57 8.38 4.21
C GLN A 61 14.83 7.03 4.20
N MET A 62 13.90 6.79 5.13
CA MET A 62 13.14 5.54 5.16
C MET A 62 12.21 5.38 3.94
N SER A 63 11.75 6.50 3.39
CA SER A 63 10.89 6.56 2.22
C SER A 63 11.65 6.13 0.95
N PHE A 64 12.84 6.72 0.73
CA PHE A 64 13.74 6.37 -0.37
C PHE A 64 14.19 4.90 -0.35
N TRP A 65 14.66 4.42 0.81
CA TRP A 65 15.09 3.03 0.95
C TRP A 65 13.91 2.06 0.86
N GLY A 66 12.74 2.44 1.40
CA GLY A 66 11.50 1.69 1.24
C GLY A 66 11.11 1.51 -0.22
N ALA A 67 11.14 2.60 -1.01
CA ALA A 67 10.88 2.57 -2.45
C ALA A 67 11.86 1.66 -3.19
N THR A 68 13.15 1.76 -2.86
CA THR A 68 14.20 0.96 -3.49
C THR A 68 14.07 -0.54 -3.20
N VAL A 69 13.77 -0.91 -1.95
CA VAL A 69 13.63 -2.33 -1.56
C VAL A 69 12.33 -2.91 -2.12
N ILE A 70 11.18 -2.27 -1.88
CA ILE A 70 9.88 -2.80 -2.28
C ILE A 70 9.70 -2.76 -3.79
N GLY A 71 10.03 -1.65 -4.46
CA GLY A 71 9.98 -1.61 -5.93
C GLY A 71 11.11 -2.44 -6.57
N GLY A 72 12.19 -2.71 -5.86
CA GLY A 72 13.21 -3.68 -6.25
C GLY A 72 12.69 -5.11 -6.37
N LEU A 73 11.68 -5.51 -5.58
CA LEU A 73 11.04 -6.83 -5.69
C LEU A 73 10.34 -7.03 -7.04
N LEU A 74 9.90 -5.96 -7.70
CA LEU A 74 9.24 -6.04 -9.01
C LEU A 74 10.18 -6.53 -10.11
N LYS A 75 11.51 -6.50 -9.89
CA LYS A 75 12.49 -7.15 -10.78
C LYS A 75 12.22 -8.64 -11.00
N PHE A 76 11.52 -9.29 -10.07
CA PHE A 76 11.09 -10.69 -10.22
C PHE A 76 10.18 -10.89 -11.44
N PHE A 77 9.38 -9.88 -11.81
CA PHE A 77 8.51 -9.89 -12.98
C PHE A 77 9.19 -9.30 -14.23
N GLY A 78 10.52 -9.25 -14.27
CA GLY A 78 11.31 -8.70 -15.38
C GLY A 78 11.73 -7.25 -15.14
N LYS A 79 11.70 -6.41 -16.19
CA LYS A 79 12.11 -4.99 -16.11
C LYS A 79 10.95 -4.04 -15.74
N THR A 80 9.90 -4.55 -15.09
CA THR A 80 8.72 -3.75 -14.71
C THR A 80 9.06 -2.65 -13.71
N ASN A 81 10.09 -2.85 -12.87
CA ASN A 81 10.59 -1.82 -11.97
C ASN A 81 11.12 -0.59 -12.72
N VAL A 82 11.76 -0.76 -13.88
CA VAL A 82 12.29 0.34 -14.70
C VAL A 82 11.15 1.14 -15.35
N LEU A 83 10.06 0.45 -15.73
CA LEU A 83 8.87 1.12 -16.24
C LEU A 83 8.22 2.01 -15.17
N ILE A 84 8.17 1.53 -13.93
CA ILE A 84 7.55 2.26 -12.82
C ILE A 84 8.47 3.39 -12.34
N PHE A 85 9.77 3.16 -12.31
CA PHE A 85 10.73 4.13 -11.80
C PHE A 85 11.15 5.19 -12.83
N GLY A 86 10.90 4.98 -14.12
CA GLY A 86 11.44 5.84 -15.17
C GLY A 86 12.96 5.69 -15.41
N GLY A 87 13.66 4.97 -14.54
CA GLY A 87 15.11 4.75 -14.57
C GLY A 87 15.53 3.42 -13.93
N GLN A 88 16.84 3.18 -13.82
CA GLN A 88 17.37 1.94 -13.19
C GLN A 88 17.29 1.96 -11.66
N THR A 89 17.17 3.15 -11.08
CA THR A 89 17.14 3.43 -9.64
C THR A 89 16.02 4.41 -9.34
N VAL A 90 15.65 4.53 -8.06
CA VAL A 90 14.75 5.60 -7.61
C VAL A 90 15.50 6.94 -7.76
N GLY A 91 14.93 7.86 -8.54
CA GLY A 91 15.43 9.20 -8.84
C GLY A 91 14.31 10.25 -8.91
N PRO A 92 14.61 11.47 -9.39
CA PRO A 92 13.61 12.54 -9.53
C PRO A 92 12.41 12.20 -10.44
N GLU A 93 12.57 11.21 -11.31
CA GLU A 93 11.56 10.71 -12.24
C GLU A 93 10.57 9.68 -11.65
N THR A 94 10.82 9.21 -10.43
CA THR A 94 10.03 8.18 -9.70
C THR A 94 8.87 8.78 -8.92
#